data_AF-A0A8T4FBE6-F1
#
_entry.id   AF-A0A8T4FBE6-F1
#
_cell.length_a   1.000
_cell.length_b   1.000
_cell.length_c   1.000
_cell.angle_alpha   90.00
_cell.angle_beta   90.00
_cell.angle_gamma   90.00
#
_symmetry.space_group_name_H-M   'P 1'
#
loop_
_entity.id
_entity.type
_entity.pdbx_description
1 polymer ?
#
loop_
_entity_poly.entity_id
_entity_poly.type
_entity_poly.pdbx_seq_one_letter_code
_entity_poly.pdbx_strand_id
1 'polypeptide(L)'
;MTVGEVTVRADYTGLEKVPPSKMPYFINRVNHLIKESHTQVWDQVKDLPEDQKRWIMHAIYLYARNVSALPDDFDHASAISRMINQARTARSKPGDPDSAFEREVLGAAGFTQAILLAKVKRPTSGALEKLRSQYNPGGEGGGSRKLDPEALRKVQPALRKVIDGELAFWVRPDGLPLTPESPPRAQKVFDRVRRHVATRMGHYPAANPDGPYYSNERGELHSTDELSTKGEHLLNYLKNRVQRAARDDLDAAGYNGSRPEDKKALEAVLNEMLQDPATKEKIKTLVKRTGAHNAGEGKVYIQPVQPNPDKKSLVQWRWRMARTLIHEFMHHLSHKDLNATADDIGFPQVVKEGLVDLVTAEAFTALADDMKADPELYRLVLGDDVPQGTTPDEAQLRPGYGAAGQAAVEIRTAAGPEAVHAAFFLGAVEAIGLERKKPEGRTPEDAL
;
A
#
# COMPACT_ATOMS: atom_id res chain seq x y z
N MET A 1 -9.92 22.35 16.37
CA MET A 1 -10.58 21.14 15.81
C MET A 1 -9.52 20.10 15.50
N THR A 2 -9.91 18.83 15.34
CA THR A 2 -8.99 17.73 15.03
C THR A 2 -9.29 17.19 13.64
N VAL A 3 -8.27 17.11 12.80
CA VAL A 3 -8.33 16.62 11.42
C VAL A 3 -7.39 15.43 11.31
N GLY A 4 -7.94 14.21 11.35
CA GLY A 4 -7.14 13.00 11.54
C GLY A 4 -6.44 13.01 12.90
N GLU A 5 -5.10 12.95 12.92
CA GLU A 5 -4.31 13.10 14.15
C GLU A 5 -3.79 14.52 14.41
N VAL A 6 -4.19 15.48 13.58
CA VAL A 6 -3.64 16.84 13.63
C VAL A 6 -4.65 17.78 14.28
N THR A 7 -4.25 18.42 15.37
CA THR A 7 -5.04 19.51 15.94
C THR A 7 -4.76 20.80 15.20
N VAL A 8 -5.80 21.41 14.62
CA VAL A 8 -5.70 22.68 13.89
C VAL A 8 -6.65 23.74 14.44
N ARG A 9 -6.25 24.99 14.25
CA ARG A 9 -7.06 26.18 14.49
C ARG A 9 -7.69 26.60 13.16
N ALA A 10 -9.01 26.45 13.06
CA ALA A 10 -9.80 26.94 11.95
C ALA A 10 -10.84 27.92 12.50
N ASP A 11 -10.80 29.15 12.03
CA ASP A 11 -11.82 30.17 12.29
C ASP A 11 -11.91 31.06 11.06
N TYR A 12 -12.91 30.79 10.23
CA TYR A 12 -13.16 31.52 8.99
C TYR A 12 -14.06 32.73 9.20
N THR A 13 -14.45 33.03 10.44
CA THR A 13 -15.33 34.14 10.77
C THR A 13 -14.73 35.44 10.25
N GLY A 14 -15.41 36.06 9.27
CA GLY A 14 -14.99 37.32 8.64
C GLY A 14 -14.26 37.18 7.30
N LEU A 15 -13.79 35.98 6.92
CA LEU A 15 -13.25 35.74 5.57
C LEU A 15 -14.33 35.88 4.49
N GLU A 16 -15.56 35.46 4.80
CA GLU A 16 -16.72 35.60 3.91
C GLU A 16 -17.02 37.07 3.56
N LYS A 17 -16.67 37.99 4.47
CA LYS A 17 -16.90 39.43 4.33
C LYS A 17 -15.83 40.13 3.49
N VAL A 18 -14.76 39.43 3.08
CA VAL A 18 -13.71 40.00 2.23
C VAL A 18 -14.28 40.18 0.80
N PRO A 19 -14.42 41.41 0.30
CA PRO A 19 -14.94 41.62 -1.05
C PRO A 19 -13.88 41.21 -2.10
N PRO A 20 -14.30 40.84 -3.33
CA PRO A 20 -13.37 40.42 -4.40
C PRO A 20 -12.22 41.40 -4.64
N SER A 21 -12.48 42.71 -4.54
CA SER A 21 -11.47 43.77 -4.70
C SER A 21 -10.38 43.78 -3.62
N LYS A 22 -10.57 43.08 -2.49
CA LYS A 22 -9.61 42.96 -1.39
C LYS A 22 -8.91 41.61 -1.32
N MET A 23 -9.34 40.62 -2.11
CA MET A 23 -8.68 39.32 -2.19
C MET A 23 -7.19 39.37 -2.55
N PRO A 24 -6.73 40.20 -3.52
CA PRO A 24 -5.30 40.30 -3.84
C PRO A 24 -4.45 40.66 -2.63
N TYR A 25 -4.89 41.71 -1.91
CA TYR A 25 -4.22 42.20 -0.72
C TYR A 25 -4.22 41.16 0.40
N PHE A 26 -5.36 40.51 0.63
CA PHE A 26 -5.48 39.51 1.67
C PHE A 26 -4.57 38.30 1.41
N ILE A 27 -4.65 37.70 0.23
CA ILE A 27 -3.89 36.49 -0.12
C ILE A 27 -2.39 36.74 0.02
N ASN A 28 -1.88 37.84 -0.55
CA ASN A 28 -0.45 38.17 -0.46
C ASN A 28 -0.03 38.49 0.97
N ARG A 29 -0.86 39.23 1.74
CA ARG A 29 -0.55 39.56 3.13
C ARG A 29 -0.48 38.33 4.02
N VAL A 30 -1.40 37.38 3.87
CA VAL A 30 -1.38 36.14 4.66
C VAL A 30 -0.22 35.24 4.21
N ASN A 31 0.07 35.18 2.92
CA ASN A 31 1.24 34.45 2.42
C ASN A 31 2.55 34.99 3.02
N HIS A 32 2.70 36.30 3.18
CA HIS A 32 3.87 36.90 3.84
C HIS A 32 4.04 36.52 5.32
N LEU A 33 3.00 36.00 5.98
CA LEU A 33 3.10 35.51 7.37
C LEU A 33 3.67 34.08 7.44
N ILE A 34 3.73 33.38 6.31
CA ILE A 34 4.36 32.08 6.19
C ILE A 34 5.85 32.35 5.97
N LYS A 35 6.70 31.91 6.91
CA LYS A 35 8.16 32.10 6.86
C LYS A 35 8.68 31.76 5.44
N GLU A 36 9.54 32.61 4.89
CA GLU A 36 10.28 32.40 3.63
C GLU A 36 9.49 32.49 2.31
N SER A 37 8.16 32.66 2.32
CA SER A 37 7.39 32.80 1.06
C SER A 37 7.38 34.25 0.53
N HIS A 38 8.29 34.57 -0.38
CA HIS A 38 8.30 35.83 -1.14
C HIS A 38 7.41 35.81 -2.40
N THR A 39 6.76 34.67 -2.66
CA THR A 39 5.95 34.46 -3.86
C THR A 39 4.71 35.34 -3.85
N GLN A 40 4.49 36.10 -4.93
CA GLN A 40 3.21 36.80 -5.14
C GLN A 40 2.15 35.80 -5.58
N VAL A 41 1.53 35.13 -4.61
CA VAL A 41 0.50 34.11 -4.86
C VAL A 41 -0.64 34.64 -5.72
N TRP A 42 -1.04 35.90 -5.52
CA TRP A 42 -2.12 36.51 -6.31
C TRP A 42 -1.90 36.41 -7.82
N ASP A 43 -0.66 36.63 -8.29
CA ASP A 43 -0.37 36.60 -9.73
C ASP A 43 -0.59 35.24 -10.37
N GLN A 44 -0.49 34.17 -9.58
CA GLN A 44 -0.73 32.79 -10.04
C GLN A 44 -2.22 32.42 -10.06
N VAL A 45 -3.06 33.16 -9.34
CA VAL A 45 -4.46 32.78 -9.08
C VAL A 45 -5.48 33.81 -9.58
N LYS A 46 -5.02 34.99 -10.04
CA LYS A 46 -5.88 36.10 -10.49
C LYS A 46 -6.80 35.74 -11.65
N ASP A 47 -6.45 34.74 -12.44
CA ASP A 47 -7.25 34.28 -13.59
C ASP A 47 -8.16 33.09 -13.26
N LEU A 48 -8.10 32.56 -12.03
CA LEU A 48 -9.00 31.49 -11.59
C LEU A 48 -10.45 32.01 -11.39
N PRO A 49 -11.46 31.12 -11.49
CA PRO A 49 -12.82 31.42 -11.03
C PRO A 49 -12.90 31.95 -9.58
N GLU A 50 -13.92 32.75 -9.27
CA GLU A 50 -14.03 33.41 -7.95
C GLU A 50 -14.13 32.40 -6.79
N ASP A 51 -14.83 31.30 -6.99
CA ASP A 51 -14.94 30.22 -6.00
C ASP A 51 -13.59 29.56 -5.71
N GLN A 52 -12.75 29.34 -6.73
CA GLN A 52 -11.38 28.83 -6.57
C GLN A 52 -10.48 29.85 -5.86
N LYS A 53 -10.60 31.14 -6.18
CA LYS A 53 -9.89 32.23 -5.45
C LYS A 53 -10.31 32.26 -3.98
N ARG A 54 -11.60 32.11 -3.69
CA ARG A 54 -12.12 32.02 -2.32
C ARG A 54 -11.61 30.78 -1.61
N TRP A 55 -11.54 29.64 -2.29
CA TRP A 55 -10.97 28.41 -1.73
C TRP A 55 -9.51 28.64 -1.31
N ILE A 56 -8.67 29.20 -2.19
CA ILE A 56 -7.25 29.51 -1.92
C ILE A 56 -7.11 30.47 -0.74
N MET A 57 -7.95 31.51 -0.68
CA MET A 57 -7.96 32.47 0.42
C MET A 57 -8.17 31.79 1.78
N HIS A 58 -9.15 30.89 1.88
CA HIS A 58 -9.40 30.12 3.10
C HIS A 58 -8.30 29.10 3.38
N ALA A 59 -7.76 28.46 2.34
CA ALA A 59 -6.71 27.46 2.44
C ALA A 59 -5.41 28.06 3.00
N ILE A 60 -4.95 29.17 2.43
CA ILE A 60 -3.74 29.89 2.88
C ILE A 60 -3.93 30.43 4.29
N TYR A 61 -5.13 30.92 4.64
CA TYR A 61 -5.42 31.34 5.99
C TYR A 61 -5.36 30.19 7.00
N LEU A 62 -6.00 29.05 6.69
CA LEU A 62 -5.92 27.85 7.52
C LEU A 62 -4.46 27.42 7.68
N TYR A 63 -3.71 27.33 6.59
CA TYR A 63 -2.32 26.93 6.62
C TYR A 63 -1.46 27.88 7.47
N ALA A 64 -1.51 29.19 7.20
CA ALA A 64 -0.76 30.23 7.92
C ALA A 64 -1.03 30.24 9.43
N ARG A 65 -2.26 29.94 9.87
CA ARG A 65 -2.62 29.85 11.29
C ARG A 65 -1.98 28.65 12.00
N ASN A 66 -1.51 27.65 11.26
CA ASN A 66 -1.03 26.38 11.79
C ASN A 66 0.45 26.08 11.43
N VAL A 67 1.12 26.93 10.65
CA VAL A 67 2.53 26.68 10.20
C VAL A 67 3.52 26.49 11.33
N SER A 68 3.26 27.03 12.53
CA SER A 68 4.15 26.86 13.69
C SER A 68 4.24 25.42 14.21
N ALA A 69 3.34 24.54 13.78
CA ALA A 69 3.40 23.12 14.12
C ALA A 69 4.29 22.32 13.16
N LEU A 70 4.69 22.89 12.02
CA LEU A 70 5.54 22.23 11.03
C LEU A 70 7.02 22.30 11.43
N PRO A 71 7.85 21.35 10.95
CA PRO A 71 9.31 21.45 11.05
C PRO A 71 9.84 22.77 10.45
N ASP A 72 10.95 23.28 11.01
CA ASP A 72 11.57 24.52 10.54
C ASP A 72 12.11 24.43 9.09
N ASP A 73 12.44 23.22 8.63
CA ASP A 73 12.94 22.93 7.27
C ASP A 73 11.82 22.57 6.28
N PHE A 74 10.55 22.74 6.67
CA PHE A 74 9.42 22.40 5.81
C PHE A 74 9.32 23.36 4.61
N ASP A 75 9.26 22.80 3.39
CA ASP A 75 9.14 23.59 2.15
C ASP A 75 7.74 24.22 2.00
N HIS A 76 7.62 25.43 2.53
CA HIS A 76 6.41 26.23 2.47
C HIS A 76 6.04 26.65 1.04
N ALA A 77 7.02 26.91 0.16
CA ALA A 77 6.76 27.35 -1.21
C ALA A 77 6.10 26.25 -2.04
N SER A 78 6.59 25.01 -1.91
CA SER A 78 5.97 23.84 -2.55
C SER A 78 4.58 23.56 -1.98
N ALA A 79 4.36 23.77 -0.67
CA ALA A 79 3.04 23.61 -0.07
C ALA A 79 2.00 24.59 -0.63
N ILE A 80 2.37 25.86 -0.80
CA ILE A 80 1.51 26.87 -1.44
C ILE A 80 1.22 26.47 -2.90
N SER A 81 2.24 26.05 -3.65
CA SER A 81 2.09 25.64 -5.05
C SER A 81 1.13 24.45 -5.21
N ARG A 82 1.24 23.44 -4.35
CA ARG A 82 0.30 22.30 -4.31
C ARG A 82 -1.13 22.74 -3.99
N MET A 83 -1.34 23.65 -3.04
CA MET A 83 -2.67 24.19 -2.75
C MET A 83 -3.28 24.96 -3.92
N ILE A 84 -2.48 25.76 -4.64
CA ILE A 84 -2.93 26.47 -5.85
C ILE A 84 -3.40 25.46 -6.92
N ASN A 85 -2.65 24.38 -7.11
CA ASN A 85 -3.02 23.32 -8.05
C ASN A 85 -4.31 22.60 -7.59
N GLN A 86 -4.43 22.28 -6.30
CA GLN A 86 -5.60 21.63 -5.72
C GLN A 86 -6.88 22.46 -5.87
N ALA A 87 -6.78 23.80 -5.79
CA ALA A 87 -7.93 24.69 -5.92
C ALA A 87 -8.72 24.49 -7.22
N ARG A 88 -8.07 24.03 -8.29
CA ARG A 88 -8.68 23.79 -9.61
C ARG A 88 -9.63 22.59 -9.63
N THR A 89 -9.42 21.65 -8.72
CA THR A 89 -10.16 20.39 -8.60
C THR A 89 -10.79 20.22 -7.22
N ALA A 90 -10.83 21.31 -6.44
CA ALA A 90 -11.32 21.33 -5.08
C ALA A 90 -12.75 20.81 -4.99
N ARG A 91 -13.00 19.92 -4.02
CA ARG A 91 -14.31 19.26 -3.87
C ARG A 91 -15.08 19.74 -2.65
N SER A 92 -14.40 20.41 -1.72
CA SER A 92 -14.97 20.84 -0.45
C SER A 92 -14.81 22.34 -0.20
N LYS A 93 -15.68 22.87 0.67
CA LYS A 93 -15.76 24.27 1.07
C LYS A 93 -15.71 24.41 2.59
N PRO A 94 -15.26 25.55 3.11
CA PRO A 94 -15.30 25.83 4.54
C PRO A 94 -16.68 25.55 5.14
N GLY A 95 -16.73 24.80 6.24
CA GLY A 95 -17.98 24.39 6.89
C GLY A 95 -18.59 23.08 6.39
N ASP A 96 -18.01 22.44 5.38
CA ASP A 96 -18.46 21.12 4.94
C ASP A 96 -18.36 20.07 6.06
N PRO A 97 -19.25 19.05 6.06
CA PRO A 97 -19.28 18.02 7.08
C PRO A 97 -17.93 17.33 7.29
N ASP A 98 -17.76 16.82 8.51
CA ASP A 98 -16.59 16.08 8.95
C ASP A 98 -15.27 16.83 8.77
N SER A 99 -15.23 18.15 8.57
CA SER A 99 -13.98 18.88 8.27
C SER A 99 -13.36 18.51 6.92
N ALA A 100 -14.20 18.27 5.90
CA ALA A 100 -13.75 17.88 4.56
C ALA A 100 -12.78 18.91 3.94
N PHE A 101 -13.09 20.19 4.11
CA PHE A 101 -12.24 21.30 3.63
C PHE A 101 -10.87 21.32 4.30
N GLU A 102 -10.80 21.22 5.62
CA GLU A 102 -9.52 21.22 6.32
C GLU A 102 -8.67 20.01 5.93
N ARG A 103 -9.28 18.83 5.74
CA ARG A 103 -8.56 17.66 5.21
C ARG A 103 -7.99 17.91 3.82
N GLU A 104 -8.79 18.51 2.93
CA GLU A 104 -8.40 18.82 1.54
C GLU A 104 -7.37 19.95 1.43
N VAL A 105 -7.30 20.86 2.41
CA VAL A 105 -6.25 21.88 2.44
C VAL A 105 -4.96 21.33 3.05
N LEU A 106 -5.06 20.70 4.24
CA LEU A 106 -3.89 20.35 5.03
C LEU A 106 -3.03 19.27 4.36
N GLY A 107 -3.63 18.24 3.77
CA GLY A 107 -2.80 17.30 3.03
C GLY A 107 -2.26 17.88 1.71
N ALA A 108 -2.90 18.89 1.09
CA ALA A 108 -2.47 19.44 -0.21
C ALA A 108 -1.21 20.23 0.02
N ALA A 109 -1.21 20.98 1.12
CA ALA A 109 -0.03 21.59 1.66
C ALA A 109 1.05 20.56 2.05
N GLY A 110 0.73 19.27 2.25
CA GLY A 110 1.66 18.27 2.82
C GLY A 110 1.78 18.37 4.34
N PHE A 111 0.91 19.16 4.99
CA PHE A 111 0.93 19.43 6.42
C PHE A 111 0.75 18.14 7.23
N THR A 112 -0.29 17.35 6.92
CA THR A 112 -0.60 16.11 7.63
C THR A 112 0.57 15.13 7.55
N GLN A 113 1.17 14.97 6.37
CA GLN A 113 2.35 14.14 6.19
C GLN A 113 3.53 14.63 7.04
N ALA A 114 3.84 15.92 7.02
CA ALA A 114 4.94 16.48 7.81
C ALA A 114 4.76 16.28 9.31
N ILE A 115 3.55 16.50 9.84
CA ILE A 115 3.26 16.27 11.26
C ILE A 115 3.39 14.80 11.63
N LEU A 116 2.87 13.90 10.80
CA LEU A 116 3.00 12.45 11.04
C LEU A 116 4.48 12.04 11.04
N LEU A 117 5.26 12.50 10.06
CA LEU A 117 6.69 12.21 9.98
C LEU A 117 7.50 12.80 11.13
N ALA A 118 7.14 13.98 11.62
CA ALA A 118 7.80 14.60 12.77
C ALA A 118 7.63 13.79 14.08
N LYS A 119 6.58 12.97 14.18
CA LYS A 119 6.35 12.07 15.33
C LYS A 119 7.16 10.76 15.22
N VAL A 120 7.63 10.41 14.03
CA VAL A 120 8.29 9.13 13.78
C VAL A 120 9.72 9.17 14.30
N LYS A 121 10.02 8.31 15.27
CA LYS A 121 11.37 8.16 15.81
C LYS A 121 12.23 7.37 14.82
N ARG A 122 13.46 7.83 14.60
CA ARG A 122 14.45 7.03 13.86
C ARG A 122 14.91 5.84 14.71
N PRO A 123 15.21 4.69 14.08
CA PRO A 123 15.76 3.54 14.80
C PRO A 123 17.08 3.88 15.48
N THR A 124 17.30 3.32 16.68
CA THR A 124 18.60 3.37 17.36
C THR A 124 19.62 2.49 16.65
N SER A 125 20.92 2.65 16.92
CA SER A 125 21.96 1.80 16.31
C SER A 125 21.72 0.30 16.53
N GLY A 126 21.28 -0.10 17.72
CA GLY A 126 20.92 -1.50 17.99
C GLY A 126 19.66 -1.98 17.27
N ALA A 127 18.68 -1.09 17.04
CA ALA A 127 17.53 -1.41 16.21
C ALA A 127 17.90 -1.52 14.73
N LEU A 128 18.80 -0.67 14.23
CA LEU A 128 19.30 -0.73 12.86
C LEU A 128 19.99 -2.07 12.55
N GLU A 129 20.81 -2.59 13.47
CA GLU A 129 21.45 -3.90 13.29
C GLU A 129 20.42 -5.04 13.17
N LYS A 130 19.39 -5.03 14.05
CA LYS A 130 18.28 -5.98 13.97
C LYS A 130 17.53 -5.85 12.64
N LEU A 131 17.17 -4.65 12.25
CA LEU A 131 16.46 -4.37 10.99
C LEU A 131 17.26 -4.87 9.78
N ARG A 132 18.56 -4.57 9.73
CA ARG A 132 19.48 -5.03 8.67
C ARG A 132 19.48 -6.55 8.52
N SER A 133 19.46 -7.30 9.62
CA SER A 133 19.39 -8.77 9.58
C SER A 133 18.10 -9.30 8.95
N GLN A 134 16.99 -8.56 9.04
CA GLN A 134 15.70 -8.96 8.45
C GLN A 134 15.67 -8.69 6.95
N TYR A 135 16.27 -7.58 6.50
CA TYR A 135 16.36 -7.23 5.08
C TYR A 135 17.44 -8.03 4.33
N ASN A 136 18.52 -8.40 5.02
CA ASN A 136 19.67 -9.09 4.45
C ASN A 136 20.04 -10.31 5.30
N PRO A 137 19.23 -11.38 5.28
CA PRO A 137 19.59 -12.62 5.97
C PRO A 137 20.89 -13.14 5.37
N GLY A 138 21.94 -13.29 6.19
CA GLY A 138 23.29 -13.67 5.74
C GLY A 138 24.30 -12.52 5.57
N GLY A 139 23.93 -11.27 5.91
CA GLY A 139 24.84 -10.10 5.99
C GLY A 139 24.67 -9.06 4.88
N GLU A 140 25.11 -7.81 5.14
CA GLU A 140 25.13 -6.73 4.13
C GLU A 140 26.02 -7.09 2.93
N GLY A 141 25.53 -6.85 1.72
CA GLY A 141 26.27 -7.17 0.49
C GLY A 141 26.29 -8.65 0.12
N GLY A 142 25.55 -9.49 0.84
CA GLY A 142 25.69 -10.94 0.77
C GLY A 142 26.99 -11.34 1.46
N GLY A 143 26.93 -12.28 2.39
CA GLY A 143 28.13 -12.97 2.82
C GLY A 143 28.98 -13.34 1.60
N SER A 144 30.30 -13.40 1.79
CA SER A 144 31.32 -13.85 0.83
C SER A 144 31.02 -15.17 0.09
N ARG A 145 29.89 -15.81 0.39
CA ARG A 145 29.37 -17.00 -0.26
C ARG A 145 28.94 -16.67 -1.68
N LYS A 146 29.75 -17.15 -2.62
CA LYS A 146 29.42 -17.22 -4.04
C LYS A 146 28.19 -18.09 -4.23
N LEU A 147 27.31 -17.70 -5.15
CA LEU A 147 26.17 -18.51 -5.58
C LEU A 147 26.67 -19.90 -6.05
N ASP A 148 26.03 -20.95 -5.56
CA ASP A 148 26.20 -22.32 -6.05
C ASP A 148 25.03 -22.68 -6.99
N PRO A 149 25.25 -22.72 -8.31
CA PRO A 149 24.18 -23.00 -9.28
C PRO A 149 23.56 -24.39 -9.13
N GLU A 150 24.32 -25.40 -8.68
CA GLU A 150 23.81 -26.75 -8.49
C GLU A 150 22.96 -26.84 -7.23
N ALA A 151 23.38 -26.20 -6.14
CA ALA A 151 22.54 -26.06 -4.96
C ALA A 151 21.26 -25.27 -5.25
N LEU A 152 21.32 -24.23 -6.11
CA LEU A 152 20.15 -23.43 -6.46
C LEU A 152 19.04 -24.26 -7.14
N ARG A 153 19.37 -25.32 -7.89
CA ARG A 153 18.35 -26.20 -8.50
C ARG A 153 17.53 -26.97 -7.45
N LYS A 154 17.99 -27.07 -6.21
CA LYS A 154 17.24 -27.73 -5.12
C LYS A 154 15.96 -26.98 -4.71
N VAL A 155 15.73 -25.76 -5.21
CA VAL A 155 14.45 -25.06 -5.02
C VAL A 155 13.29 -25.71 -5.77
N GLN A 156 13.55 -26.46 -6.86
CA GLN A 156 12.49 -26.97 -7.73
C GLN A 156 11.52 -27.95 -7.02
N PRO A 157 11.97 -28.94 -6.23
CA PRO A 157 11.06 -29.85 -5.52
C PRO A 157 10.16 -29.13 -4.51
N ALA A 158 10.70 -28.19 -3.73
CA ALA A 158 9.93 -27.38 -2.79
C ALA A 158 8.86 -26.56 -3.52
N LEU A 159 9.22 -25.98 -4.67
CA LEU A 159 8.30 -25.20 -5.49
C LEU A 159 7.20 -26.07 -6.12
N ARG A 160 7.52 -27.28 -6.62
CA ARG A 160 6.54 -28.24 -7.13
C ARG A 160 5.52 -28.63 -6.04
N LYS A 161 6.00 -28.91 -4.83
CA LYS A 161 5.13 -29.23 -3.68
C LYS A 161 4.13 -28.11 -3.38
N VAL A 162 4.58 -26.85 -3.45
CA VAL A 162 3.71 -25.68 -3.25
C VAL A 162 2.72 -25.51 -4.39
N ILE A 163 3.15 -25.68 -5.65
CA ILE A 163 2.27 -25.64 -6.83
C ILE A 163 1.16 -26.69 -6.69
N ASP A 164 1.51 -27.92 -6.35
CA ASP A 164 0.54 -29.01 -6.21
C ASP A 164 -0.42 -28.77 -5.02
N GLY A 165 0.10 -28.26 -3.90
CA GLY A 165 -0.71 -27.89 -2.74
C GLY A 165 -1.70 -26.77 -3.03
N GLU A 166 -1.29 -25.73 -3.76
CA GLU A 166 -2.19 -24.65 -4.18
C GLU A 166 -3.21 -25.13 -5.23
N LEU A 167 -2.80 -26.00 -6.15
CA LEU A 167 -3.67 -26.52 -7.20
C LEU A 167 -4.80 -27.39 -6.64
N ALA A 168 -4.55 -28.10 -5.54
CA ALA A 168 -5.53 -28.98 -4.92
C ALA A 168 -6.86 -28.28 -4.59
N PHE A 169 -6.83 -26.97 -4.27
CA PHE A 169 -8.04 -26.18 -4.02
C PHE A 169 -8.89 -25.93 -5.26
N TRP A 170 -8.37 -26.19 -6.46
CA TRP A 170 -9.02 -25.87 -7.74
C TRP A 170 -9.30 -27.12 -8.57
N VAL A 171 -8.99 -28.31 -8.04
CA VAL A 171 -9.38 -29.58 -8.62
C VAL A 171 -10.89 -29.75 -8.47
N ARG A 172 -11.58 -30.09 -9.55
CA ARG A 172 -13.03 -30.28 -9.58
C ARG A 172 -13.46 -31.49 -8.72
N PRO A 173 -14.47 -31.37 -7.85
CA PRO A 173 -15.05 -32.52 -7.16
C PRO A 173 -15.84 -33.38 -8.17
N ASP A 174 -15.53 -34.67 -8.27
CA ASP A 174 -16.23 -35.66 -9.12
C ASP A 174 -16.55 -35.21 -10.56
N GLY A 175 -15.68 -34.38 -11.16
CA GLY A 175 -15.86 -33.83 -12.51
C GLY A 175 -16.87 -32.69 -12.62
N LEU A 176 -17.50 -32.26 -11.53
CA LEU A 176 -18.43 -31.13 -11.48
C LEU A 176 -17.68 -29.79 -11.62
N PRO A 177 -18.29 -28.77 -12.27
CA PRO A 177 -17.69 -27.45 -12.36
C PRO A 177 -17.57 -26.80 -10.96
N LEU A 178 -16.52 -25.99 -10.77
CA LEU A 178 -16.44 -25.12 -9.60
C LEU A 178 -17.53 -24.04 -9.69
N THR A 179 -18.09 -23.68 -8.53
CA THR A 179 -19.10 -22.64 -8.42
C THR A 179 -18.51 -21.27 -8.81
N PRO A 180 -19.14 -20.52 -9.73
CA PRO A 180 -18.72 -19.16 -10.04
C PRO A 180 -18.80 -18.23 -8.82
N GLU A 181 -17.85 -17.32 -8.70
CA GLU A 181 -17.95 -16.19 -7.78
C GLU A 181 -18.83 -15.10 -8.41
N SER A 182 -19.64 -14.40 -7.61
CA SER A 182 -20.54 -13.36 -8.13
C SER A 182 -19.81 -12.03 -8.27
N PRO A 183 -19.58 -11.50 -9.50
CA PRO A 183 -18.86 -10.23 -9.67
C PRO A 183 -19.56 -9.06 -8.97
N PRO A 184 -20.89 -8.88 -9.04
CA PRO A 184 -21.58 -7.82 -8.30
C PRO A 184 -21.40 -7.91 -6.79
N ARG A 185 -21.37 -9.13 -6.23
CA ARG A 185 -21.11 -9.34 -4.79
C ARG A 185 -19.67 -8.94 -4.47
N ALA A 186 -18.71 -9.46 -5.23
CA ALA A 186 -17.30 -9.20 -5.00
C ALA A 186 -16.97 -7.69 -5.09
N GLN A 187 -17.57 -6.99 -6.05
CA GLN A 187 -17.47 -5.53 -6.16
C GLN A 187 -17.99 -4.82 -4.91
N LYS A 188 -19.19 -5.17 -4.42
CA LYS A 188 -19.75 -4.56 -3.19
C LYS A 188 -18.87 -4.82 -1.97
N VAL A 189 -18.30 -6.02 -1.85
CA VAL A 189 -17.35 -6.36 -0.78
C VAL A 189 -16.08 -5.52 -0.91
N PHE A 190 -15.53 -5.40 -2.12
CA PHE A 190 -14.35 -4.58 -2.38
C PHE A 190 -14.57 -3.10 -2.08
N ASP A 191 -15.69 -2.51 -2.53
CA ASP A 191 -16.05 -1.12 -2.25
C ASP A 191 -16.18 -0.85 -0.75
N ARG A 192 -16.69 -1.84 0.00
CA ARG A 192 -16.81 -1.74 1.46
C ARG A 192 -15.45 -1.89 2.14
N VAL A 193 -14.61 -2.82 1.69
CA VAL A 193 -13.22 -2.98 2.15
C VAL A 193 -12.41 -1.70 1.93
N ARG A 194 -12.49 -1.11 0.73
CA ARG A 194 -11.82 0.16 0.41
C ARG A 194 -12.23 1.27 1.37
N ARG A 195 -13.55 1.44 1.59
CA ARG A 195 -14.08 2.43 2.54
C ARG A 195 -13.64 2.13 3.98
N HIS A 196 -13.62 0.86 4.38
CA HIS A 196 -13.14 0.45 5.70
C HIS A 196 -11.68 0.85 5.91
N VAL A 197 -10.81 0.52 4.96
CA VAL A 197 -9.40 0.91 4.98
C VAL A 197 -9.25 2.44 5.02
N ALA A 198 -9.98 3.17 4.18
CA ALA A 198 -9.96 4.62 4.16
C ALA A 198 -10.41 5.23 5.50
N THR A 199 -11.40 4.66 6.17
CA THR A 199 -11.85 5.13 7.49
C THR A 199 -10.83 4.82 8.59
N ARG A 200 -10.30 3.60 8.61
CA ARG A 200 -9.40 3.13 9.69
C ARG A 200 -7.98 3.67 9.55
N MET A 201 -7.48 3.80 8.33
CA MET A 201 -6.11 4.21 8.03
C MET A 201 -6.02 5.61 7.40
N GLY A 202 -7.14 6.28 7.11
CA GLY A 202 -7.17 7.57 6.38
C GLY A 202 -6.58 8.78 7.12
N HIS A 203 -6.04 8.58 8.33
CA HIS A 203 -5.15 9.57 8.92
C HIS A 203 -3.82 9.66 8.15
N TYR A 204 -3.41 8.59 7.46
CA TYR A 204 -2.38 8.63 6.43
C TYR A 204 -2.99 9.09 5.10
N PRO A 205 -2.56 10.23 4.53
CA PRO A 205 -3.10 10.75 3.27
C PRO A 205 -3.15 9.74 2.12
N ALA A 206 -2.11 8.91 1.98
CA ALA A 206 -2.02 7.90 0.92
C ALA A 206 -2.90 6.66 1.15
N ALA A 207 -3.45 6.45 2.34
CA ALA A 207 -4.34 5.33 2.64
C ALA A 207 -5.80 5.59 2.24
N ASN A 208 -6.14 6.82 1.85
CA ASN A 208 -7.47 7.20 1.41
C ASN A 208 -7.50 7.35 -0.12
N PRO A 209 -7.92 6.33 -0.88
CA PRO A 209 -7.92 6.37 -2.35
C PRO A 209 -8.85 7.44 -2.94
N ASP A 210 -9.87 7.85 -2.17
CA ASP A 210 -10.81 8.89 -2.58
C ASP A 210 -10.36 10.28 -2.13
N GLY A 211 -9.29 10.33 -1.33
CA GLY A 211 -8.65 11.52 -0.81
C GLY A 211 -7.88 12.30 -1.89
N PRO A 212 -7.76 13.61 -1.73
CA PRO A 212 -7.11 14.48 -2.73
C PRO A 212 -5.59 14.28 -2.88
N TYR A 213 -4.97 13.43 -2.04
CA TYR A 213 -3.53 13.12 -2.06
C TYR A 213 -3.23 11.75 -2.63
N TYR A 214 -4.28 11.00 -2.94
CA TYR A 214 -4.10 9.77 -3.65
C TYR A 214 -3.90 10.09 -5.12
N SER A 215 -2.64 10.03 -5.55
CA SER A 215 -2.24 10.30 -6.93
C SER A 215 -2.44 9.11 -7.86
N ASN A 216 -2.76 7.93 -7.32
CA ASN A 216 -2.95 6.72 -8.13
C ASN A 216 -4.42 6.56 -8.53
N GLU A 217 -4.67 5.75 -9.55
CA GLU A 217 -6.02 5.40 -9.98
C GLU A 217 -6.82 4.77 -8.83
N ARG A 218 -8.11 5.05 -8.72
CA ARG A 218 -8.96 4.56 -7.63
C ARG A 218 -9.19 3.06 -7.77
N GLY A 219 -8.30 2.24 -7.22
CA GLY A 219 -8.14 0.86 -7.65
C GLY A 219 -9.40 0.07 -8.02
N GLU A 220 -9.38 -0.59 -9.17
CA GLU A 220 -10.52 -1.24 -9.80
C GLU A 220 -10.49 -2.76 -9.58
N LEU A 221 -11.66 -3.38 -9.44
CA LEU A 221 -11.75 -4.83 -9.28
C LEU A 221 -11.85 -5.52 -10.64
N HIS A 222 -10.99 -6.50 -10.86
CA HIS A 222 -10.91 -7.30 -12.08
C HIS A 222 -10.94 -8.79 -11.77
N SER A 223 -11.22 -9.59 -12.80
CA SER A 223 -11.11 -11.04 -12.72
C SER A 223 -9.69 -11.49 -13.05
N THR A 224 -9.15 -12.46 -12.31
CA THR A 224 -7.89 -13.12 -12.68
C THR A 224 -7.98 -13.85 -14.03
N ASP A 225 -9.20 -14.10 -14.56
CA ASP A 225 -9.40 -14.57 -15.94
C ASP A 225 -8.98 -13.55 -17.00
N GLU A 226 -8.68 -12.30 -16.64
CA GLU A 226 -8.10 -11.28 -17.53
C GLU A 226 -6.56 -11.36 -17.58
N LEU A 227 -5.91 -11.94 -16.57
CA LEU A 227 -4.44 -11.97 -16.48
C LEU A 227 -3.79 -12.76 -17.63
N SER A 228 -2.71 -12.25 -18.22
CA SER A 228 -1.99 -12.99 -19.24
C SER A 228 -1.35 -14.27 -18.67
N THR A 229 -1.43 -15.36 -19.41
CA THR A 229 -0.77 -16.65 -19.11
C THR A 229 0.43 -16.91 -20.02
N LYS A 230 1.01 -15.83 -20.56
CA LYS A 230 2.24 -15.85 -21.36
C LYS A 230 3.48 -15.87 -20.46
N GLY A 231 4.63 -16.19 -21.04
CA GLY A 231 5.87 -16.58 -20.35
C GLY A 231 6.25 -15.72 -19.15
N GLU A 232 6.26 -14.39 -19.29
CA GLU A 232 6.66 -13.48 -18.21
C GLU A 232 5.74 -13.55 -16.98
N HIS A 233 4.42 -13.67 -17.16
CA HIS A 233 3.49 -13.81 -16.04
C HIS A 233 3.66 -15.14 -15.31
N LEU A 234 3.90 -16.23 -16.05
CA LEU A 234 4.17 -17.54 -15.44
C LEU A 234 5.48 -17.51 -14.64
N LEU A 235 6.51 -16.85 -15.18
CA LEU A 235 7.79 -16.67 -14.51
C LEU A 235 7.65 -15.80 -13.25
N ASN A 236 6.91 -14.69 -13.31
CA ASN A 236 6.66 -13.83 -12.15
C ASN A 236 5.89 -14.55 -11.05
N TYR A 237 4.93 -15.40 -11.41
CA TYR A 237 4.26 -16.28 -10.45
C TYR A 237 5.27 -17.19 -9.73
N LEU A 238 6.16 -17.87 -10.47
CA LEU A 238 7.19 -18.72 -9.87
C LEU A 238 8.17 -17.94 -8.98
N LYS A 239 8.62 -16.76 -9.42
CA LYS A 239 9.53 -15.88 -8.64
C LYS A 239 8.94 -15.53 -7.27
N ASN A 240 7.65 -15.21 -7.23
CA ASN A 240 6.99 -14.88 -5.98
C ASN A 240 6.92 -16.09 -5.02
N ARG A 241 6.67 -17.29 -5.57
CA ARG A 241 6.52 -18.51 -4.75
C ARG A 241 7.86 -19.10 -4.31
N VAL A 242 8.91 -19.03 -5.11
CA VAL A 242 10.20 -19.62 -4.75
C VAL A 242 10.81 -18.96 -3.52
N GLN A 243 10.67 -17.63 -3.39
CA GLN A 243 11.16 -16.89 -2.21
C GLN A 243 10.39 -17.27 -0.93
N ARG A 244 9.13 -17.68 -1.06
CA ARG A 244 8.28 -18.14 0.05
C ARG A 244 8.52 -19.62 0.40
N ALA A 245 8.67 -20.46 -0.62
CA ALA A 245 8.61 -21.91 -0.50
C ALA A 245 9.97 -22.59 -0.27
N ALA A 246 11.04 -21.96 -0.76
CA ALA A 246 12.37 -22.57 -0.85
C ALA A 246 13.44 -21.63 -0.27
N ARG A 247 13.10 -20.89 0.80
CA ARG A 247 14.02 -19.92 1.42
C ARG A 247 15.30 -20.59 1.89
N ASP A 248 15.20 -21.70 2.61
CA ASP A 248 16.35 -22.42 3.13
C ASP A 248 17.25 -22.94 2.00
N ASP A 249 16.66 -23.37 0.87
CA ASP A 249 17.41 -23.80 -0.31
C ASP A 249 18.10 -22.62 -1.01
N LEU A 250 17.44 -21.46 -1.11
CA LEU A 250 18.04 -20.22 -1.63
C LEU A 250 19.22 -19.79 -0.76
N ASP A 251 19.08 -19.80 0.56
CA ASP A 251 20.13 -19.45 1.51
C ASP A 251 21.29 -20.45 1.46
N ALA A 252 21.00 -21.75 1.38
CA ALA A 252 22.00 -22.80 1.22
C ALA A 252 22.79 -22.67 -0.08
N ALA A 253 22.14 -22.25 -1.17
CA ALA A 253 22.77 -21.92 -2.44
C ALA A 253 23.57 -20.60 -2.42
N GLY A 254 23.48 -19.83 -1.33
CA GLY A 254 24.09 -18.51 -1.23
C GLY A 254 23.43 -17.48 -2.13
N TYR A 255 22.15 -17.63 -2.47
CA TYR A 255 21.40 -16.68 -3.30
C TYR A 255 21.18 -15.36 -2.56
N ASN A 256 21.42 -14.24 -3.26
CA ASN A 256 21.18 -12.89 -2.78
C ASN A 256 20.29 -12.12 -3.76
N GLY A 257 19.11 -11.72 -3.27
CA GLY A 257 18.12 -10.97 -4.04
C GLY A 257 18.53 -9.56 -4.46
N SER A 258 19.66 -9.01 -4.00
CA SER A 258 20.19 -7.74 -4.51
C SER A 258 21.17 -7.89 -5.67
N ARG A 259 21.71 -9.10 -5.92
CA ARG A 259 22.69 -9.37 -6.98
C ARG A 259 22.02 -9.67 -8.34
N PRO A 260 22.24 -8.87 -9.39
CA PRO A 260 21.60 -9.10 -10.70
C PRO A 260 21.91 -10.46 -11.33
N GLU A 261 23.13 -10.98 -11.12
CA GLU A 261 23.56 -12.29 -11.61
C GLU A 261 22.81 -13.45 -10.94
N ASP A 262 22.52 -13.33 -9.64
CA ASP A 262 21.73 -14.32 -8.90
C ASP A 262 20.28 -14.33 -9.37
N LYS A 263 19.69 -13.13 -9.56
CA LYS A 263 18.34 -13.00 -10.14
C LYS A 263 18.25 -13.72 -11.48
N LYS A 264 19.24 -13.51 -12.37
CA LYS A 264 19.32 -14.19 -13.67
C LYS A 264 19.50 -15.70 -13.55
N ALA A 265 20.32 -16.17 -12.61
CA ALA A 265 20.51 -17.60 -12.36
C ALA A 265 19.22 -18.26 -11.86
N LEU A 266 18.51 -17.62 -10.93
CA LEU A 266 17.21 -18.09 -10.46
C LEU A 266 16.18 -18.10 -11.60
N GLU A 267 16.12 -17.04 -12.40
CA GLU A 267 15.26 -16.99 -13.60
C GLU A 267 15.53 -18.14 -14.57
N ALA A 268 16.79 -18.52 -14.77
CA ALA A 268 17.13 -19.66 -15.61
C ALA A 268 16.57 -20.98 -15.05
N VAL A 269 16.71 -21.24 -13.74
CA VAL A 269 16.14 -22.42 -13.07
C VAL A 269 14.60 -22.43 -13.17
N LEU A 270 13.95 -21.29 -13.00
CA LEU A 270 12.49 -21.20 -13.11
C LEU A 270 12.00 -21.36 -14.55
N ASN A 271 12.74 -20.83 -15.53
CA ASN A 271 12.44 -21.04 -16.95
C ASN A 271 12.63 -22.49 -17.39
N GLU A 272 13.60 -23.21 -16.79
CA GLU A 272 13.77 -24.67 -16.97
C GLU A 272 12.51 -25.41 -16.52
N MET A 273 11.95 -25.06 -15.35
CA MET A 273 10.68 -25.64 -14.88
C MET A 273 9.51 -25.36 -15.83
N LEU A 274 9.49 -24.19 -16.48
CA LEU A 274 8.46 -23.82 -17.46
C LEU A 274 8.59 -24.53 -18.82
N GLN A 275 9.70 -25.25 -19.07
CA GLN A 275 9.84 -26.12 -20.24
C GLN A 275 9.01 -27.41 -20.11
N ASP A 276 8.73 -27.87 -18.89
CA ASP A 276 7.83 -29.01 -18.65
C ASP A 276 6.37 -28.60 -18.93
N PRO A 277 5.69 -29.17 -19.94
CA PRO A 277 4.32 -28.82 -20.27
C PRO A 277 3.35 -29.05 -19.11
N ALA A 278 3.56 -30.10 -18.31
CA ALA A 278 2.68 -30.40 -17.18
C ALA A 278 2.78 -29.32 -16.10
N THR A 279 3.99 -28.94 -15.71
CA THR A 279 4.24 -27.83 -14.78
C THR A 279 3.67 -26.52 -15.32
N LYS A 280 3.88 -26.22 -16.61
CA LYS A 280 3.38 -25.00 -17.25
C LYS A 280 1.85 -24.90 -17.18
N GLU A 281 1.11 -25.97 -17.48
CA GLU A 281 -0.37 -25.95 -17.41
C GLU A 281 -0.91 -25.78 -15.99
N LYS A 282 -0.24 -26.40 -14.99
CA LYS A 282 -0.57 -26.16 -13.57
C LYS A 282 -0.42 -24.68 -13.21
N ILE A 283 0.69 -24.05 -13.61
CA ILE A 283 0.95 -22.64 -13.32
C ILE A 283 -0.04 -21.72 -14.04
N LYS A 284 -0.39 -22.01 -15.31
CA LYS A 284 -1.44 -21.26 -16.01
C LYS A 284 -2.75 -21.26 -15.22
N THR A 285 -3.13 -22.43 -14.71
CA THR A 285 -4.33 -22.56 -13.87
C THR A 285 -4.19 -21.71 -12.61
N LEU A 286 -3.05 -21.77 -11.93
CA LEU A 286 -2.83 -21.03 -10.68
C LEU A 286 -2.77 -19.51 -10.86
N VAL A 287 -2.19 -19.02 -11.96
CA VAL A 287 -2.24 -17.59 -12.31
C VAL A 287 -3.68 -17.11 -12.45
N LYS A 288 -4.56 -17.94 -13.01
CA LYS A 288 -6.00 -17.66 -13.11
C LYS A 288 -6.76 -17.83 -11.80
N ARG A 289 -6.13 -18.34 -10.74
CA ARG A 289 -6.79 -18.69 -9.46
C ARG A 289 -6.08 -18.11 -8.24
N THR A 290 -5.19 -17.15 -8.45
CA THR A 290 -4.53 -16.42 -7.38
C THR A 290 -4.86 -14.94 -7.51
N GLY A 291 -5.26 -14.32 -6.40
CA GLY A 291 -5.35 -12.87 -6.32
C GLY A 291 -4.03 -12.21 -6.73
N ALA A 292 -4.15 -11.04 -7.35
CA ALA A 292 -3.02 -10.29 -7.83
C ALA A 292 -3.37 -8.80 -7.84
N HIS A 293 -2.37 -7.98 -8.06
CA HIS A 293 -2.54 -6.57 -8.34
C HIS A 293 -1.69 -6.17 -9.54
N ASN A 294 -2.00 -5.03 -10.15
CA ASN A 294 -1.07 -4.36 -11.06
C ASN A 294 -0.56 -3.07 -10.41
N ALA A 295 0.74 -3.04 -10.08
CA ALA A 295 1.38 -1.88 -9.50
C ALA A 295 1.34 -0.71 -10.50
N GLY A 296 0.68 0.40 -10.11
CA GLY A 296 0.59 1.63 -10.91
C GLY A 296 -0.71 1.83 -11.69
N GLU A 297 -1.46 0.76 -12.02
CA GLU A 297 -2.78 0.85 -12.71
C GLU A 297 -3.96 0.68 -11.73
N GLY A 298 -3.69 0.53 -10.44
CA GLY A 298 -4.73 0.33 -9.41
C GLY A 298 -5.59 -0.93 -9.54
N LYS A 299 -5.31 -1.83 -10.47
CA LYS A 299 -6.12 -3.04 -10.66
C LYS A 299 -5.88 -4.04 -9.54
N VAL A 300 -6.95 -4.49 -8.90
CA VAL A 300 -7.01 -5.59 -7.95
C VAL A 300 -7.72 -6.76 -8.61
N TYR A 301 -7.07 -7.90 -8.72
CA TYR A 301 -7.59 -9.09 -9.38
C TYR A 301 -8.00 -10.14 -8.35
N ILE A 302 -9.18 -10.73 -8.53
CA ILE A 302 -9.67 -11.84 -7.71
C ILE A 302 -10.12 -13.03 -8.55
N GLN A 303 -10.19 -14.18 -7.89
CA GLN A 303 -10.62 -15.42 -8.52
C GLN A 303 -12.10 -15.35 -8.93
N PRO A 304 -12.46 -15.80 -10.15
CA PRO A 304 -13.84 -15.80 -10.64
C PRO A 304 -14.64 -17.03 -10.20
N VAL A 305 -14.04 -17.93 -9.43
CA VAL A 305 -14.66 -19.17 -8.96
C VAL A 305 -14.30 -19.43 -7.51
N GLN A 306 -15.20 -20.11 -6.82
CA GLN A 306 -15.00 -20.63 -5.48
C GLN A 306 -14.10 -21.87 -5.54
N PRO A 307 -13.31 -22.15 -4.48
CA PRO A 307 -12.48 -23.34 -4.40
C PRO A 307 -13.34 -24.60 -4.28
N ASN A 308 -12.70 -25.75 -4.48
CA ASN A 308 -13.30 -27.05 -4.23
C ASN A 308 -13.84 -27.11 -2.78
N PRO A 309 -15.15 -27.36 -2.59
CA PRO A 309 -15.78 -27.41 -1.27
C PRO A 309 -15.21 -28.50 -0.35
N ASP A 310 -14.65 -29.59 -0.90
CA ASP A 310 -13.99 -30.66 -0.14
C ASP A 310 -12.66 -30.22 0.47
N LYS A 311 -12.09 -29.12 -0.06
CA LYS A 311 -10.80 -28.56 0.39
C LYS A 311 -10.96 -27.30 1.22
N LYS A 312 -12.01 -26.53 0.99
CA LYS A 312 -12.27 -25.28 1.71
C LYS A 312 -13.77 -24.99 1.75
N SER A 313 -14.30 -24.79 2.95
CA SER A 313 -15.71 -24.41 3.10
C SER A 313 -15.98 -23.02 2.50
N LEU A 314 -17.24 -22.77 2.14
CA LEU A 314 -17.66 -21.47 1.62
C LEU A 314 -17.40 -20.33 2.62
N VAL A 315 -17.57 -20.58 3.92
CA VAL A 315 -17.30 -19.61 4.99
C VAL A 315 -15.82 -19.25 5.04
N GLN A 316 -14.94 -20.25 5.04
CA GLN A 316 -13.48 -20.03 5.02
C GLN A 316 -13.05 -19.31 3.74
N TRP A 317 -13.69 -19.61 2.61
CA TRP A 317 -13.46 -18.91 1.34
C TRP A 317 -13.82 -17.43 1.42
N ARG A 318 -15.00 -17.08 1.94
CA ARG A 318 -15.45 -15.69 2.03
C ARG A 318 -14.57 -14.84 2.96
N TRP A 319 -14.13 -15.40 4.09
CA TRP A 319 -13.12 -14.75 4.94
C TRP A 319 -11.78 -14.56 4.21
N ARG A 320 -11.32 -15.59 3.51
CA ARG A 320 -10.10 -15.51 2.70
C ARG A 320 -10.22 -14.48 1.58
N MET A 321 -11.37 -14.39 0.92
CA MET A 321 -11.63 -13.43 -0.14
C MET A 321 -11.55 -11.99 0.39
N ALA A 322 -12.22 -11.70 1.51
CA ALA A 322 -12.13 -10.38 2.15
C ALA A 322 -10.68 -10.01 2.51
N ARG A 323 -9.92 -10.94 3.09
CA ARG A 323 -8.50 -10.72 3.39
C ARG A 323 -7.64 -10.54 2.14
N THR A 324 -7.92 -11.28 1.07
CA THR A 324 -7.21 -11.16 -0.22
C THR A 324 -7.49 -9.80 -0.86
N LEU A 325 -8.74 -9.34 -0.85
CA LEU A 325 -9.11 -8.01 -1.34
C LEU A 325 -8.37 -6.91 -0.59
N ILE A 326 -8.28 -7.00 0.74
CA ILE A 326 -7.47 -6.06 1.53
C ILE A 326 -5.99 -6.17 1.13
N HIS A 327 -5.45 -7.38 0.99
CA HIS A 327 -4.04 -7.61 0.65
C HIS A 327 -3.65 -6.94 -0.67
N GLU A 328 -4.38 -7.24 -1.74
CA GLU A 328 -4.12 -6.66 -3.05
C GLU A 328 -4.37 -5.15 -3.07
N PHE A 329 -5.33 -4.67 -2.29
CA PHE A 329 -5.54 -3.23 -2.12
C PHE A 329 -4.39 -2.56 -1.35
N MET A 330 -3.79 -3.24 -0.36
CA MET A 330 -2.62 -2.70 0.36
C MET A 330 -1.39 -2.59 -0.53
N HIS A 331 -1.17 -3.53 -1.45
CA HIS A 331 -0.14 -3.37 -2.49
C HIS A 331 -0.34 -2.08 -3.26
N HIS A 332 -1.59 -1.77 -3.65
CA HIS A 332 -1.92 -0.53 -4.35
C HIS A 332 -1.73 0.74 -3.51
N LEU A 333 -1.94 0.66 -2.18
CA LEU A 333 -1.72 1.78 -1.26
C LEU A 333 -0.25 1.97 -0.85
N SER A 334 0.60 0.97 -1.05
CA SER A 334 2.01 1.03 -0.67
C SER A 334 2.76 2.14 -1.42
N HIS A 335 3.57 2.90 -0.69
CA HIS A 335 4.29 4.04 -1.25
C HIS A 335 5.37 3.58 -2.23
N LYS A 336 5.49 4.26 -3.37
CA LYS A 336 6.47 3.95 -4.43
C LYS A 336 7.92 3.87 -3.91
N ASP A 337 8.29 4.77 -2.99
CA ASP A 337 9.64 4.79 -2.42
C ASP A 337 9.91 3.53 -1.58
N LEU A 338 8.92 3.01 -0.84
CA LEU A 338 9.06 1.73 -0.15
C LEU A 338 9.29 0.61 -1.16
N ASN A 339 8.49 0.54 -2.21
CA ASN A 339 8.65 -0.49 -3.24
C ASN A 339 10.00 -0.41 -3.95
N ALA A 340 10.51 0.80 -4.20
CA ALA A 340 11.81 1.01 -4.83
C ALA A 340 12.97 0.46 -3.98
N THR A 341 12.90 0.56 -2.64
CA THR A 341 13.95 0.03 -1.76
C THR A 341 14.05 -1.50 -1.77
N ALA A 342 12.98 -2.20 -2.14
CA ALA A 342 12.96 -3.66 -2.13
C ALA A 342 14.00 -4.26 -3.07
N ASP A 343 14.33 -3.60 -4.18
CA ASP A 343 15.27 -4.13 -5.16
C ASP A 343 16.74 -4.06 -4.72
N ASP A 344 17.03 -3.27 -3.69
CA ASP A 344 18.38 -3.01 -3.17
C ASP A 344 18.71 -3.86 -1.92
N ILE A 345 17.76 -4.68 -1.42
CA ILE A 345 17.96 -5.57 -0.26
C ILE A 345 18.04 -7.04 -0.67
N GLY A 346 18.69 -7.85 0.16
CA GLY A 346 18.90 -9.28 -0.11
C GLY A 346 17.64 -10.13 0.01
N PHE A 347 16.63 -9.67 0.76
CA PHE A 347 15.32 -10.33 0.88
C PHE A 347 14.16 -9.40 0.48
N PRO A 348 13.98 -9.12 -0.83
CA PRO A 348 12.95 -8.20 -1.33
C PRO A 348 11.52 -8.54 -0.87
N GLN A 349 11.21 -9.82 -0.66
CA GLN A 349 9.87 -10.26 -0.28
C GLN A 349 9.41 -9.72 1.07
N VAL A 350 10.32 -9.38 1.99
CA VAL A 350 9.94 -8.78 3.26
C VAL A 350 9.23 -7.43 3.05
N VAL A 351 9.70 -6.63 2.08
CA VAL A 351 9.08 -5.36 1.72
C VAL A 351 7.89 -5.59 0.80
N LYS A 352 8.07 -6.38 -0.27
CA LYS A 352 7.04 -6.56 -1.30
C LYS A 352 5.81 -7.30 -0.78
N GLU A 353 5.95 -8.30 0.09
CA GLU A 353 4.81 -9.12 0.57
C GLU A 353 4.67 -9.07 2.09
N GLY A 354 5.79 -9.11 2.84
CA GLY A 354 5.76 -9.18 4.30
C GLY A 354 5.11 -7.96 4.95
N LEU A 355 5.61 -6.76 4.64
CA LEU A 355 5.06 -5.49 5.17
C LEU A 355 3.63 -5.25 4.66
N VAL A 356 3.35 -5.59 3.40
CA VAL A 356 1.99 -5.52 2.85
C VAL A 356 1.05 -6.41 3.65
N ASP A 357 1.44 -7.65 3.91
CA ASP A 357 0.60 -8.59 4.63
C ASP A 357 0.47 -8.29 6.13
N LEU A 358 1.49 -7.64 6.71
CA LEU A 358 1.43 -7.09 8.07
C LEU A 358 0.33 -6.04 8.19
N VAL A 359 0.34 -5.02 7.32
CA VAL A 359 -0.67 -3.96 7.31
C VAL A 359 -2.05 -4.53 6.92
N THR A 360 -2.07 -5.54 6.06
CA THR A 360 -3.30 -6.26 5.72
C THR A 360 -3.91 -6.95 6.94
N ALA A 361 -3.10 -7.64 7.75
CA ALA A 361 -3.58 -8.33 8.95
C ALA A 361 -4.18 -7.34 9.96
N GLU A 362 -3.60 -6.16 10.11
CA GLU A 362 -4.13 -5.09 10.96
C GLU A 362 -5.50 -4.60 10.46
N ALA A 363 -5.59 -4.25 9.16
CA ALA A 363 -6.84 -3.79 8.56
C ALA A 363 -7.93 -4.87 8.58
N PHE A 364 -7.57 -6.13 8.33
CA PHE A 364 -8.48 -7.28 8.35
C PHE A 364 -8.96 -7.61 9.76
N THR A 365 -8.09 -7.53 10.77
CA THR A 365 -8.49 -7.71 12.17
C THR A 365 -9.51 -6.65 12.58
N ALA A 366 -9.26 -5.38 12.24
CA ALA A 366 -10.22 -4.31 12.47
C ALA A 366 -11.55 -4.53 11.72
N LEU A 367 -11.52 -5.06 10.49
CA LEU A 367 -12.74 -5.40 9.74
C LEU A 367 -13.53 -6.50 10.45
N ALA A 368 -12.85 -7.56 10.89
CA ALA A 368 -13.49 -8.68 11.59
C ALA A 368 -14.10 -8.23 12.94
N ASP A 369 -13.48 -7.27 13.62
CA ASP A 369 -14.04 -6.66 14.83
C ASP A 369 -15.25 -5.78 14.52
N ASP A 370 -15.19 -4.94 13.48
CA ASP A 370 -16.33 -4.10 13.05
C ASP A 370 -17.56 -4.93 12.66
N MET A 371 -17.33 -6.06 11.98
CA MET A 371 -18.38 -7.02 11.62
C MET A 371 -19.14 -7.60 12.83
N LYS A 372 -18.55 -7.59 14.05
CA LYS A 372 -19.26 -8.02 15.26
C LYS A 372 -20.36 -7.03 15.65
N ALA A 373 -20.15 -5.74 15.38
CA ALA A 373 -21.08 -4.66 15.72
C ALA A 373 -21.97 -4.22 14.54
N ASP A 374 -21.65 -4.64 13.31
CA ASP A 374 -22.36 -4.27 12.08
C ASP A 374 -22.90 -5.53 11.35
N PRO A 375 -24.16 -5.95 11.63
CA PRO A 375 -24.78 -7.11 10.99
C PRO A 375 -24.94 -6.95 9.47
N GLU A 376 -25.05 -5.73 8.95
CA GLU A 376 -25.16 -5.50 7.50
C GLU A 376 -23.83 -5.76 6.81
N LEU A 377 -22.74 -5.26 7.40
CA LEU A 377 -21.38 -5.57 6.95
C LEU A 377 -21.08 -7.06 7.03
N TYR A 378 -21.50 -7.70 8.13
CA TYR A 378 -21.35 -9.14 8.30
C TYR A 378 -22.02 -9.93 7.16
N ARG A 379 -23.31 -9.64 6.88
CA ARG A 379 -24.07 -10.29 5.79
C ARG A 379 -23.50 -9.97 4.41
N LEU A 380 -23.01 -8.75 4.18
CA LEU A 380 -22.38 -8.39 2.92
C LEU A 380 -21.13 -9.24 2.64
N VAL A 381 -20.24 -9.38 3.63
CA VAL A 381 -18.96 -10.09 3.48
C VAL A 381 -19.19 -11.60 3.48
N LEU A 382 -19.92 -12.12 4.47
CA LEU A 382 -20.04 -13.56 4.70
C LEU A 382 -21.31 -14.18 4.14
N GLY A 383 -22.30 -13.40 3.69
CA GLY A 383 -23.58 -13.91 3.21
C GLY A 383 -24.60 -14.14 4.32
N ASP A 384 -25.88 -14.18 3.95
CA ASP A 384 -27.01 -14.40 4.87
C ASP A 384 -27.08 -15.84 5.39
N ASP A 385 -26.41 -16.77 4.71
CA ASP A 385 -26.34 -18.20 5.03
C ASP A 385 -25.33 -18.52 6.15
N VAL A 386 -24.60 -17.52 6.67
CA VAL A 386 -23.59 -17.70 7.70
C VAL A 386 -24.10 -17.16 9.04
N PRO A 387 -24.14 -17.97 10.12
CA PRO A 387 -24.59 -17.52 11.43
C PRO A 387 -23.78 -16.32 11.93
N GLN A 388 -24.44 -15.28 12.44
CA GLN A 388 -23.79 -14.09 13.01
C GLN A 388 -22.79 -14.50 14.11
N GLY A 389 -21.60 -13.90 14.09
CA GLY A 389 -20.55 -14.17 15.07
C GLY A 389 -19.57 -15.28 14.68
N THR A 390 -19.70 -15.89 13.50
CA THR A 390 -18.65 -16.75 12.95
C THR A 390 -17.40 -15.92 12.69
N THR A 391 -16.26 -16.32 13.27
CA THR A 391 -14.99 -15.59 13.19
C THR A 391 -14.07 -16.20 12.12
N PRO A 392 -13.09 -15.43 11.60
CA PRO A 392 -12.05 -16.00 10.74
C PRO A 392 -11.13 -16.93 11.54
N ASP A 393 -10.38 -17.79 10.84
CA ASP A 393 -9.34 -18.61 11.48
C ASP A 393 -8.24 -17.72 12.07
N GLU A 394 -7.68 -18.07 13.23
CA GLU A 394 -6.66 -17.26 13.92
C GLU A 394 -5.43 -16.98 13.04
N ALA A 395 -5.05 -17.94 12.20
CA ALA A 395 -3.96 -17.78 11.24
C ALA A 395 -4.22 -16.66 10.21
N GLN A 396 -5.47 -16.32 9.91
CA GLN A 396 -5.82 -15.22 9.01
C GLN A 396 -5.69 -13.85 9.68
N LEU A 397 -5.70 -13.79 11.02
CA LEU A 397 -5.55 -12.55 11.79
C LEU A 397 -4.08 -12.15 11.99
N ARG A 398 -3.15 -12.99 11.51
CA ARG A 398 -1.71 -12.74 11.59
C ARG A 398 -1.11 -12.53 10.20
N PRO A 399 0.08 -11.90 10.13
CA PRO A 399 0.85 -11.86 8.89
C PRO A 399 1.23 -13.28 8.47
N GLY A 400 1.00 -13.59 7.18
CA GLY A 400 1.33 -14.83 6.50
C GLY A 400 2.67 -14.77 5.77
N TYR A 401 2.77 -15.36 4.57
CA TYR A 401 3.99 -15.32 3.74
C TYR A 401 5.28 -15.95 4.33
N GLY A 402 5.15 -16.82 5.34
CA GLY A 402 6.28 -17.56 5.91
C GLY A 402 7.34 -16.62 6.49
N ALA A 403 8.61 -16.78 6.08
CA ALA A 403 9.72 -15.99 6.59
C ALA A 403 9.55 -14.47 6.35
N ALA A 404 8.92 -14.05 5.25
CA ALA A 404 8.73 -12.64 4.95
C ALA A 404 7.77 -11.95 5.93
N GLY A 405 6.66 -12.60 6.28
CA GLY A 405 5.73 -12.04 7.28
C GLY A 405 6.31 -12.07 8.69
N GLN A 406 7.08 -13.11 9.06
CA GLN A 406 7.79 -13.12 10.33
C GLN A 406 8.79 -11.96 10.40
N ALA A 407 9.61 -11.78 9.36
CA ALA A 407 10.57 -10.68 9.28
C ALA A 407 9.88 -9.31 9.35
N ALA A 408 8.69 -9.16 8.75
CA ALA A 408 7.87 -7.95 8.87
C ALA A 408 7.41 -7.69 10.31
N VAL A 409 7.02 -8.73 11.05
CA VAL A 409 6.69 -8.62 12.49
C VAL A 409 7.92 -8.21 13.31
N GLU A 410 9.09 -8.76 13.02
CA GLU A 410 10.35 -8.37 13.69
C GLU A 410 10.71 -6.91 13.37
N ILE A 411 10.54 -6.47 12.13
CA ILE A 411 10.72 -5.08 11.71
C ILE A 411 9.78 -4.15 12.50
N ARG A 412 8.49 -4.49 12.58
CA ARG A 412 7.52 -3.72 13.38
C ARG A 412 7.90 -3.69 14.86
N THR A 413 8.38 -4.79 15.40
CA THR A 413 8.81 -4.87 16.80
C THR A 413 10.03 -4.00 17.07
N ALA A 414 10.97 -3.92 16.13
CA ALA A 414 12.19 -3.13 16.25
C ALA A 414 11.99 -1.63 15.98
N ALA A 415 11.21 -1.26 14.97
CA ALA A 415 11.01 0.12 14.52
C ALA A 415 9.78 0.80 15.17
N GLY A 416 8.80 0.01 15.59
CA GLY A 416 7.49 0.49 16.05
C GLY A 416 6.44 0.56 14.93
N PRO A 417 5.14 0.47 15.27
CA PRO A 417 4.06 0.49 14.28
C PRO A 417 3.98 1.81 13.50
N GLU A 418 4.21 2.95 14.15
CA GLU A 418 4.16 4.26 13.50
C GLU A 418 5.24 4.42 12.44
N ALA A 419 6.44 3.88 12.70
CA ALA A 419 7.53 3.87 11.73
C ALA A 419 7.20 2.99 10.51
N VAL A 420 6.61 1.82 10.74
CA VAL A 420 6.17 0.92 9.66
C VAL A 420 5.09 1.58 8.81
N HIS A 421 4.07 2.17 9.41
CA HIS A 421 3.02 2.87 8.66
C HIS A 421 3.54 4.11 7.93
N ALA A 422 4.46 4.86 8.53
CA ALA A 422 5.10 5.99 7.87
C ALA A 422 5.94 5.55 6.66
N ALA A 423 6.68 4.45 6.77
CA ALA A 423 7.36 3.87 5.63
C ALA A 423 6.37 3.39 4.56
N PHE A 424 5.31 2.70 4.97
CA PHE A 424 4.31 2.09 4.10
C PHE A 424 3.47 3.10 3.33
N PHE A 425 2.90 4.08 4.01
CA PHE A 425 1.98 5.06 3.40
C PHE A 425 2.67 6.36 3.00
N LEU A 426 3.76 6.77 3.65
CA LEU A 426 4.40 8.08 3.44
C LEU A 426 5.81 7.99 2.83
N GLY A 427 6.31 6.79 2.55
CA GLY A 427 7.63 6.59 1.95
C GLY A 427 8.81 6.93 2.87
N ALA A 428 8.59 7.03 4.19
CA ALA A 428 9.66 7.27 5.17
C ALA A 428 10.44 6.00 5.48
N VAL A 429 11.06 5.41 4.46
CA VAL A 429 11.77 4.13 4.52
C VAL A 429 12.92 4.13 5.53
N GLU A 430 13.51 5.30 5.79
CA GLU A 430 14.55 5.49 6.81
C GLU A 430 14.05 5.21 8.22
N ALA A 431 12.75 5.39 8.48
CA ALA A 431 12.13 5.09 9.76
C ALA A 431 12.19 3.58 10.10
N ILE A 432 12.29 2.74 9.08
CA ILE A 432 12.45 1.28 9.23
C ILE A 432 13.86 0.81 8.86
N GLY A 433 14.83 1.72 8.81
CA GLY A 433 16.25 1.40 8.60
C GLY A 433 16.64 1.08 7.15
N LEU A 434 15.78 1.40 6.18
CA LEU A 434 16.10 1.32 4.75
C LEU A 434 16.60 2.67 4.23
N GLU A 435 17.40 2.65 3.17
CA GLU A 435 17.95 3.86 2.56
C GLU A 435 17.20 4.20 1.28
N ARG A 436 16.84 5.48 1.08
CA ARG A 436 16.34 5.94 -0.21
C ARG A 436 17.46 5.90 -1.23
N LYS A 437 17.18 5.32 -2.39
CA LYS A 437 18.01 5.50 -3.56
C LYS A 437 17.99 6.99 -3.93
N LYS A 438 19.15 7.66 -3.91
CA LYS A 438 19.26 8.97 -4.55
C LYS A 438 18.95 8.74 -6.04
N PRO A 439 17.96 9.43 -6.63
CA PRO A 439 17.68 9.24 -8.04
C PRO A 439 18.93 9.67 -8.82
N GLU A 440 19.55 8.72 -9.52
CA GLU A 440 20.57 9.04 -10.52
C GLU A 440 19.90 9.89 -11.61
N GLY A 441 20.32 11.15 -11.73
CA GLY A 441 19.97 12.00 -12.87
C GLY A 441 18.59 12.68 -12.86
N ARG A 442 17.87 12.75 -11.74
CA ARG A 442 16.72 13.67 -11.65
C ARG A 442 17.19 15.08 -11.31
N THR A 443 16.91 16.03 -12.20
CA THR A 443 16.98 17.45 -11.85
C THR A 443 15.90 17.77 -10.80
N PRO A 444 16.08 18.81 -9.97
CA PRO A 444 15.10 19.20 -8.94
C PRO A 444 13.65 19.35 -9.43
N GLU A 445 13.43 19.52 -10.72
CA GLU A 445 12.10 19.56 -11.36
C GLU A 445 11.35 18.22 -11.37
N ASP A 446 12.04 17.07 -11.27
CA ASP A 446 11.39 15.74 -11.26
C ASP A 446 10.94 15.28 -9.86
N ALA A 447 11.09 16.14 -8.85
CA ALA A 447 10.63 15.93 -7.48
C ALA A 447 9.31 16.65 -7.16
N LEU A 448 8.63 17.20 -8.18
CA LEU A 448 7.36 17.94 -8.08
C LEU A 448 6.13 17.04 -8.17
#